data_AF-A0A5B7TVB5-F1
#
_entry.id   AF-A0A5B7TVB5-F1
#
_cell.length_a   1.000
_cell.length_b   1.000
_cell.length_c   1.000
_cell.angle_alpha   90.00
_cell.angle_beta   90.00
_cell.angle_gamma   90.00
#
_symmetry.space_group_name_H-M   'P 1'
#
loop_
_entity.id
_entity.type
_entity.pdbx_description
1 polymer ?
#
loop_
_entity_poly.entity_id
_entity_poly.type
_entity_poly.pdbx_seq_one_letter_code
_entity_poly.pdbx_strand_id
1 'polypeptide(L)'
;MAFEELKENLFEADVNIKSYAKSSEEYIKLKSFKALMISITFITKLLIISALVGIALLLLSLALAIFLGEVLDNLILGFLIVGLFYALIGLLAYFLRNKVNSPLLKNFSNYYFNKL
;
A
#
# COMPACT_ATOMS: atom_id res chain seq x y z
N MET A 1 35.15 29.02 -36.12
CA MET A 1 33.78 28.61 -36.48
C MET A 1 33.31 27.40 -35.70
N ALA A 2 33.86 26.19 -35.88
CA ALA A 2 33.40 25.01 -35.13
C ALA A 2 33.51 25.13 -33.59
N PHE A 3 34.51 25.88 -33.09
CA PHE A 3 34.69 26.11 -31.66
C PHE A 3 33.71 27.17 -31.09
N GLU A 4 33.28 28.13 -31.91
CA GLU A 4 32.24 29.11 -31.56
C GLU A 4 30.87 28.43 -31.45
N GLU A 5 30.51 27.59 -32.44
CA GLU A 5 29.26 26.80 -32.42
C GLU A 5 29.20 25.89 -31.19
N LEU A 6 30.31 25.25 -30.82
CA LEU A 6 30.34 24.40 -29.63
C LEU A 6 30.09 25.22 -28.35
N LYS A 7 30.71 26.40 -28.25
CA LYS A 7 30.56 27.30 -27.10
C LYS A 7 29.14 27.84 -26.98
N GLU A 8 28.50 28.14 -28.11
CA GLU A 8 27.13 28.64 -28.18
C GLU A 8 26.10 27.55 -27.81
N ASN A 9 26.25 26.34 -28.35
CA ASN A 9 25.43 25.18 -27.98
C ASN A 9 25.57 24.80 -26.49
N LEU A 10 26.77 24.92 -25.92
CA LEU A 10 26.99 24.69 -24.49
C LEU A 10 26.34 25.78 -23.63
N PHE A 11 26.34 27.03 -24.08
CA PHE A 11 25.69 28.13 -23.38
C PHE A 11 24.16 27.99 -23.41
N GLU A 12 23.59 27.59 -24.54
CA GLU A 12 22.16 27.31 -24.66
C GLU A 12 21.75 26.07 -23.84
N ALA A 13 22.59 25.03 -23.79
CA ALA A 13 22.36 23.85 -22.96
C ALA A 13 22.34 24.22 -21.47
N ASP A 14 23.27 25.06 -20.98
CA ASP A 14 23.30 25.51 -19.59
C ASP A 14 22.07 26.36 -19.20
N VAL A 15 21.59 27.21 -20.11
CA VAL A 15 20.39 28.04 -19.90
C VAL A 15 19.13 27.18 -19.87
N ASN A 16 19.03 26.16 -20.72
CA ASN A 16 17.94 25.20 -20.70
C ASN A 16 18.00 24.31 -19.45
N ILE A 17 19.16 23.82 -19.04
CA ILE A 17 19.32 23.03 -17.81
C ILE A 17 18.94 23.87 -16.59
N LYS A 18 19.28 25.17 -16.55
CA LYS A 18 18.84 26.09 -15.48
C LYS A 18 17.33 26.35 -15.49
N SER A 19 16.68 26.48 -16.65
CA SER A 19 15.22 26.68 -16.71
C SER A 19 14.45 25.42 -16.31
N TYR A 20 14.95 24.24 -16.69
CA TYR A 20 14.44 22.94 -16.24
C TYR A 20 14.72 22.66 -14.76
N ALA A 21 15.87 23.07 -14.23
CA ALA A 21 16.19 22.99 -12.80
C ALA A 21 15.35 23.97 -11.95
N LYS A 22 15.05 25.17 -12.47
CA LYS A 22 14.19 26.15 -11.79
C LYS A 22 12.72 25.75 -11.82
N SER A 23 12.27 25.08 -12.90
CA SER A 23 10.96 24.41 -12.94
C SER A 23 10.90 23.17 -12.05
N SER A 24 12.05 22.53 -11.76
CA SER A 24 12.11 21.32 -10.94
C SER A 24 11.68 21.56 -9.48
N GLU A 25 11.87 22.73 -8.88
CA GLU A 25 11.40 22.98 -7.51
C GLU A 25 9.88 22.96 -7.40
N GLU A 26 9.17 23.72 -8.26
CA GLU A 26 7.71 23.73 -8.29
C GLU A 26 7.16 22.37 -8.72
N TYR A 27 7.80 21.72 -9.68
CA TYR A 27 7.42 20.39 -10.13
C TYR A 27 7.61 19.32 -9.03
N ILE A 28 8.71 19.36 -8.26
CA ILE A 28 8.96 18.47 -7.12
C ILE A 28 7.95 18.73 -6.01
N LYS A 29 7.62 20.00 -5.75
CA LYS A 29 6.61 20.38 -4.75
C LYS A 29 5.21 19.89 -5.14
N LEU A 30 4.84 20.01 -6.41
CA LEU A 30 3.56 19.51 -6.91
C LEU A 30 3.51 17.98 -6.96
N LYS A 31 4.62 17.32 -7.33
CA LYS A 31 4.73 15.85 -7.40
C LYS A 31 4.66 15.20 -6.02
N SER A 32 5.32 15.78 -5.02
CA SER A 32 5.23 15.33 -3.63
C SER A 32 3.82 15.57 -3.07
N PHE A 33 3.21 16.73 -3.33
CA PHE A 33 1.81 16.97 -2.99
C PHE A 33 0.84 15.96 -3.64
N LYS A 34 1.04 15.67 -4.94
CA LYS A 34 0.25 14.66 -5.66
C LYS A 34 0.41 13.26 -5.06
N ALA A 35 1.64 12.85 -4.69
CA ALA A 35 1.88 11.56 -4.06
C ALA A 35 1.20 11.44 -2.69
N LEU A 36 1.23 12.52 -1.89
CA LEU A 36 0.52 12.59 -0.62
C LEU A 36 -0.99 12.50 -0.82
N MET A 37 -1.55 13.28 -1.73
CA MET A 37 -2.98 13.29 -2.01
C MET A 37 -3.50 11.94 -2.53
N ILE A 38 -2.75 11.26 -3.39
CA ILE A 38 -3.09 9.91 -3.85
C ILE A 38 -3.07 8.92 -2.68
N SER A 39 -2.04 8.99 -1.83
CA SER A 39 -1.92 8.12 -0.65
C SER A 39 -3.07 8.34 0.33
N ILE A 40 -3.39 9.59 0.65
CA ILE A 40 -4.50 9.97 1.52
C ILE A 40 -5.82 9.48 0.92
N THR A 41 -6.06 9.72 -0.36
CA THR A 41 -7.30 9.30 -1.03
C THR A 41 -7.45 7.78 -1.03
N PHE A 42 -6.35 7.04 -1.25
CA PHE A 42 -6.35 5.59 -1.19
C PHE A 42 -6.63 5.08 0.23
N ILE A 43 -5.95 5.63 1.23
CA ILE A 43 -6.15 5.28 2.65
C ILE A 43 -7.59 5.57 3.06
N THR A 44 -8.16 6.73 2.72
CA THR A 44 -9.54 7.08 3.04
C THR A 44 -10.54 6.10 2.42
N LYS A 45 -10.38 5.79 1.13
CA LYS A 45 -11.24 4.79 0.46
C LYS A 45 -11.12 3.42 1.11
N LEU A 46 -9.89 3.00 1.41
CA LEU A 46 -9.63 1.73 2.05
C LEU A 46 -10.25 1.67 3.44
N LEU A 47 -10.15 2.74 4.23
CA LEU A 47 -10.70 2.85 5.58
C LEU A 47 -12.22 2.74 5.57
N ILE A 48 -12.90 3.45 4.65
CA ILE A 48 -14.37 3.38 4.51
C ILE A 48 -14.81 1.97 4.14
N ILE A 49 -14.18 1.36 3.13
CA ILE A 49 -14.53 0.00 2.67
C ILE A 49 -14.21 -1.01 3.77
N SER A 50 -13.04 -0.92 4.41
CA SER A 50 -12.63 -1.84 5.47
C SER A 50 -13.50 -1.72 6.71
N ALA A 51 -13.98 -0.52 7.04
CA ALA A 51 -14.90 -0.33 8.15
C ALA A 51 -16.23 -1.01 7.86
N LEU A 52 -16.79 -0.82 6.66
CA LEU A 52 -18.06 -1.43 6.28
C LEU A 52 -17.97 -2.96 6.22
N VAL A 53 -16.92 -3.48 5.56
CA VAL A 53 -16.64 -4.91 5.46
C VAL A 53 -16.34 -5.50 6.85
N GLY A 54 -15.58 -4.79 7.68
CA GLY A 54 -15.25 -5.20 9.04
C GLY A 54 -16.50 -5.38 9.90
N ILE A 55 -17.42 -4.41 9.88
CA ILE A 55 -18.70 -4.52 10.60
C ILE A 55 -19.52 -5.70 10.09
N ALA A 56 -19.63 -5.87 8.77
CA ALA A 56 -20.35 -7.00 8.18
C ALA A 56 -19.76 -8.36 8.60
N LEU A 57 -18.42 -8.49 8.59
CA LEU A 57 -17.71 -9.69 9.05
C LEU A 57 -17.91 -9.96 10.54
N LEU A 58 -17.92 -8.91 11.38
CA LEU A 58 -18.19 -9.07 12.81
C LEU A 58 -19.59 -9.62 13.06
N LEU A 59 -20.60 -9.07 12.37
CA LEU A 59 -21.98 -9.57 12.49
C LEU A 59 -22.11 -11.01 11.99
N LEU A 60 -21.47 -11.35 10.87
CA LEU A 60 -21.42 -12.72 10.35
C LEU A 60 -20.73 -13.69 11.33
N SER A 61 -19.63 -13.27 11.94
CA SER A 61 -18.94 -14.07 12.95
C SER A 61 -19.82 -14.34 14.16
N LEU A 62 -20.56 -13.34 14.64
CA LEU A 62 -21.50 -13.51 15.75
C LEU A 62 -22.63 -14.47 15.37
N ALA A 63 -23.21 -14.31 14.18
CA ALA A 63 -24.25 -15.20 13.68
C ALA A 63 -23.77 -16.65 13.58
N LEU A 64 -22.55 -16.88 13.06
CA LEU A 64 -21.95 -18.20 12.98
C LEU A 64 -21.71 -18.81 14.36
N ALA A 65 -21.22 -18.02 15.33
CA ALA A 65 -20.97 -18.49 16.68
C ALA A 65 -22.28 -18.89 17.40
N ILE A 66 -23.34 -18.11 17.23
CA ILE A 66 -24.66 -18.42 17.79
C ILE A 66 -25.23 -19.67 17.11
N PHE A 67 -25.19 -19.76 15.78
CA PHE A 67 -25.66 -20.92 15.03
C PHE A 67 -24.94 -22.21 15.44
N LEU A 68 -23.61 -22.19 15.51
CA LEU A 68 -22.84 -23.32 16.00
C LEU A 68 -23.15 -23.62 17.47
N GLY A 69 -23.35 -22.59 18.28
CA GLY A 69 -23.75 -22.73 19.67
C GLY A 69 -25.09 -23.44 19.85
N GLU A 70 -26.09 -23.13 19.02
CA GLU A 70 -27.39 -23.80 19.02
C GLU A 70 -27.29 -25.25 18.54
N VAL A 71 -26.52 -25.52 17.48
CA VAL A 71 -26.32 -26.90 16.98
C VAL A 71 -25.61 -27.79 18.00
N LEU A 72 -24.69 -27.21 18.78
CA LEU A 72 -23.97 -27.91 19.85
C LEU A 72 -24.70 -27.88 21.20
N ASP A 73 -25.91 -27.29 21.25
CA ASP A 73 -26.71 -27.06 22.46
C ASP A 73 -25.92 -26.35 23.58
N ASN A 74 -24.88 -25.59 23.20
CA ASN A 74 -23.99 -24.88 24.09
C ASN A 74 -23.32 -23.69 23.36
N LEU A 75 -23.76 -22.48 23.72
CA LEU A 75 -23.22 -21.22 23.18
C LEU A 75 -21.71 -21.06 23.40
N ILE A 76 -21.18 -21.52 24.54
CA ILE A 76 -19.75 -21.39 24.88
C ILE A 76 -18.91 -22.17 23.87
N LEU A 77 -19.36 -23.37 23.48
CA LEU A 77 -18.66 -24.19 22.50
C LEU A 77 -18.69 -23.55 21.10
N GLY A 78 -19.81 -22.93 20.71
CA GLY A 78 -19.93 -22.19 19.45
C GLY A 78 -18.89 -21.05 19.34
N PHE A 79 -18.78 -20.21 20.37
CA PHE A 79 -17.77 -19.16 20.41
C PHE A 79 -16.34 -19.70 20.48
N LEU A 80 -16.11 -20.80 21.20
CA LEU A 80 -14.78 -21.42 21.30
C LEU A 80 -14.30 -21.94 19.95
N ILE A 81 -15.15 -22.63 19.19
CA ILE A 81 -14.82 -23.14 17.85
C ILE A 81 -14.50 -22.00 16.89
N VAL A 82 -15.34 -20.96 16.85
CA VAL A 82 -15.12 -19.79 15.99
C VAL A 82 -13.84 -19.05 16.38
N GLY A 83 -13.58 -18.89 17.68
CA GLY A 83 -12.34 -18.29 18.17
C GLY A 83 -11.09 -19.08 17.80
N LEU A 84 -11.14 -20.41 17.91
CA LEU A 84 -10.04 -21.31 17.54
C LEU A 84 -9.79 -21.29 16.02
N PHE A 85 -10.85 -21.19 15.22
CA PHE A 85 -10.74 -20.99 13.78
C PHE A 85 -10.03 -19.67 13.43
N TYR A 86 -10.39 -18.55 14.06
CA TYR A 86 -9.68 -17.28 13.85
C TYR A 86 -8.22 -17.33 14.34
N ALA A 87 -7.94 -18.03 15.44
CA ALA A 87 -6.58 -18.22 15.93
C ALA A 87 -5.73 -19.03 14.93
N LEU A 88 -6.29 -20.08 14.33
CA LEU A 88 -5.64 -20.86 13.27
C LEU A 88 -5.35 -20.01 12.03
N ILE A 89 -6.32 -19.19 11.58
CA ILE A 89 -6.10 -18.26 10.47
C ILE A 89 -4.98 -17.26 10.81
N GLY A 90 -4.98 -16.69 12.02
CA GLY A 90 -3.94 -15.78 12.47
C GLY A 90 -2.56 -16.42 12.48
N LEU A 91 -2.46 -17.66 12.96
CA LEU A 91 -1.22 -18.43 12.96
C LEU A 91 -0.75 -18.74 11.52
N LEU A 92 -1.66 -19.13 10.63
CA LEU A 92 -1.36 -19.37 9.22
C LEU A 92 -0.84 -18.10 8.54
N ALA A 93 -1.49 -16.95 8.79
CA ALA A 93 -1.06 -15.65 8.30
C ALA A 93 0.33 -15.27 8.83
N TYR A 94 0.64 -15.57 10.10
CA TYR A 94 1.97 -15.35 10.68
C TYR A 94 3.06 -16.19 9.99
N PHE A 95 2.77 -17.46 9.68
CA PHE A 95 3.69 -18.29 8.91
C PHE A 95 3.87 -17.80 7.48
N LEU A 96 2.79 -17.38 6.80
CA LEU A 96 2.84 -16.83 5.45
C LEU A 96 3.60 -15.49 5.40
N ARG A 97 3.58 -14.68 6.47
CA ARG A 97 4.34 -13.41 6.54
C ARG A 97 5.81 -13.60 6.19
N ASN A 98 6.45 -14.66 6.69
CA ASN A 98 7.85 -14.94 6.39
C ASN A 98 8.07 -15.32 4.91
N LYS A 99 7.10 -15.97 4.27
CA LYS A 99 7.17 -16.38 2.85
C LYS A 99 6.82 -15.24 1.89
N VAL A 100 6.00 -14.29 2.31
CA VAL A 100 5.51 -13.16 1.50
C VAL A 100 6.47 -11.97 1.55
N ASN A 101 7.17 -11.75 2.67
CA ASN A 101 8.16 -10.65 2.79
C ASN A 101 9.35 -10.80 1.82
N SER A 102 9.80 -12.02 1.54
CA SER A 102 10.98 -12.25 0.69
C SER A 102 10.77 -11.84 -0.79
N PRO A 103 9.71 -12.27 -1.51
CA PRO A 103 9.47 -11.84 -2.88
C PRO A 103 8.95 -10.40 -2.99
N LEU A 104 8.19 -9.90 -2.01
CA LEU A 104 7.70 -8.51 -2.04
C LEU A 104 8.84 -7.49 -1.96
N LEU A 105 9.81 -7.67 -1.05
CA LEU A 105 10.97 -6.78 -0.99
C LEU A 105 11.80 -6.85 -2.28
N LYS A 106 11.95 -8.04 -2.88
CA LYS A 106 12.73 -8.22 -4.10
C LYS A 106 12.09 -7.51 -5.30
N ASN A 107 10.76 -7.56 -5.41
CA ASN A 107 10.02 -6.88 -6.46
C ASN A 107 9.96 -5.36 -6.25
N PHE A 108 9.77 -4.89 -5.01
CA PHE A 108 9.79 -3.46 -4.71
C PHE A 108 11.18 -2.85 -4.88
N SER A 109 12.24 -3.57 -4.51
CA SER A 109 13.63 -3.14 -4.70
C SER A 109 13.95 -2.93 -6.18
N ASN A 110 13.61 -3.89 -7.04
CA ASN A 110 13.83 -3.75 -8.48
C ASN A 110 12.99 -2.61 -9.09
N TYR A 111 11.76 -2.39 -8.64
CA TYR A 111 10.93 -1.31 -9.19
C TYR A 111 11.38 0.09 -8.74
N TYR A 112 11.95 0.21 -7.53
CA TYR A 112 12.42 1.48 -6.98
C TYR A 112 13.84 1.83 -7.45
N PHE A 113 14.77 0.87 -7.47
CA PHE A 113 16.16 1.11 -7.85
C PHE A 113 16.43 1.07 -9.35
N ASN A 114 15.61 0.38 -10.15
CA ASN A 114 15.76 0.37 -11.62
C ASN A 114 15.09 1.59 -12.29
N LYS A 115 14.60 2.54 -11.49
CA LYS A 115 14.00 3.81 -11.94
C LYS A 115 14.75 5.03 -11.41
N LEU A 116 15.84 4.82 -10.68
CA LEU A 116 16.88 5.80 -10.34
C LEU A 116 18.00 5.69 -11.37
#